data_AF-A0A238LC12-F1
#
_entry.id   AF-A0A238LC12-F1
#
_cell.length_a   1.000
_cell.length_b   1.000
_cell.length_c   1.000
_cell.angle_alpha   90.00
_cell.angle_beta   90.00
_cell.angle_gamma   90.00
#
_symmetry.space_group_name_H-M   'P 1'
#
loop_
_entity.id
_entity.type
_entity.pdbx_description
1 polymer ?
#
loop_
_entity_poly.entity_id
_entity_poly.type
_entity_poly.pdbx_seq_one_letter_code
_entity_poly.pdbx_strand_id
1 'polypeptide(L)'
;MRWAVLILALAGCEAVSEPVEPPPEIWRVLSIDGVPFAAPTSFGISPSDGVYLGQGPCNRFQGGVVTAPFPAVILSPPVATRMACPDLAEEARLFDALGRVERMGVSIDAMILSTLDGTEIVLGRI
;
A
#
# COMPACT_ATOMS: atom_id res chain seq x y z
N MET A 1 -18.97 -27.55 -64.07
CA MET A 1 -19.60 -27.52 -62.73
C MET A 1 -18.86 -26.48 -61.90
N ARG A 2 -19.48 -25.32 -61.65
CA ARG A 2 -18.91 -24.19 -60.90
C ARG A 2 -19.11 -24.47 -59.41
N TRP A 3 -18.02 -24.54 -58.63
CA TRP A 3 -18.09 -24.66 -57.18
C TRP A 3 -18.00 -23.24 -56.61
N ALA A 4 -19.08 -22.75 -56.01
CA ALA A 4 -19.08 -21.50 -55.27
C ALA A 4 -18.52 -21.80 -53.86
N VAL A 5 -17.38 -21.22 -53.52
CA VAL A 5 -16.85 -21.22 -52.14
C VAL A 5 -17.44 -20.03 -51.42
N LEU A 6 -18.25 -20.28 -50.40
CA LEU A 6 -18.82 -19.28 -49.51
C LEU A 6 -17.78 -19.00 -48.41
N ILE A 7 -17.18 -17.81 -48.39
CA ILE A 7 -16.29 -17.37 -47.31
C ILE A 7 -17.16 -16.70 -46.24
N LEU A 8 -17.25 -17.34 -45.08
CA LEU A 8 -17.92 -16.81 -43.89
C LEU A 8 -16.93 -15.90 -43.14
N ALA A 9 -17.16 -14.60 -43.12
CA ALA A 9 -16.34 -13.66 -42.34
C ALA A 9 -16.84 -13.64 -40.88
N LEU A 10 -16.05 -14.19 -39.95
CA LEU A 10 -16.29 -14.03 -38.51
C LEU A 10 -15.79 -12.65 -38.08
N ALA A 11 -16.72 -11.74 -37.77
CA ALA A 11 -16.45 -10.54 -37.00
C ALA A 11 -16.26 -10.96 -35.53
N GLY A 12 -15.02 -11.21 -35.12
CA GLY A 12 -14.67 -11.39 -33.71
C GLY A 12 -14.71 -10.04 -33.00
N CYS A 13 -15.55 -9.92 -31.97
CA CYS A 13 -15.51 -8.79 -31.05
C CYS A 13 -14.31 -9.02 -30.11
N GLU A 14 -13.20 -8.32 -30.31
CA GLU A 14 -12.14 -8.27 -29.29
C GLU A 14 -12.69 -7.47 -28.10
N ALA A 15 -13.12 -8.19 -27.07
CA ALA A 15 -13.34 -7.58 -25.77
C ALA A 15 -11.97 -7.16 -25.24
N VAL A 16 -11.67 -5.87 -25.31
CA VAL A 16 -10.52 -5.28 -24.61
C VAL A 16 -10.75 -5.50 -23.12
N SER A 17 -10.01 -6.43 -22.53
CA SER A 17 -9.94 -6.58 -21.09
C SER A 17 -9.21 -5.36 -20.52
N GLU A 18 -9.89 -4.55 -19.72
CA GLU A 18 -9.21 -3.51 -18.96
C GLU A 18 -8.15 -4.15 -18.05
N PRO A 19 -6.95 -3.57 -17.93
CA PRO A 19 -5.96 -4.05 -16.98
C PRO A 19 -6.53 -3.95 -15.56
N VAL A 20 -6.81 -5.09 -14.94
CA VAL A 20 -7.14 -5.14 -13.51
C VAL A 20 -5.82 -5.06 -12.76
N GLU A 21 -5.55 -3.94 -12.09
CA GLU A 21 -4.39 -3.85 -11.19
C GLU A 21 -4.57 -4.86 -10.04
N PRO A 22 -3.51 -5.62 -9.69
CA PRO A 22 -3.56 -6.52 -8.55
C PRO A 22 -3.77 -5.70 -7.26
N PRO A 23 -4.44 -6.27 -6.25
CA PRO A 23 -4.57 -5.59 -4.95
C PRO A 23 -3.19 -5.28 -4.37
N PRO A 24 -3.06 -4.20 -3.57
CA PRO A 24 -1.79 -3.83 -2.98
C PRO A 24 -1.28 -4.96 -2.07
N GLU A 25 0.02 -5.17 -2.12
CA GLU A 25 0.69 -6.08 -1.22
C GLU A 25 0.52 -5.61 0.24
N ILE A 26 0.32 -6.57 1.15
CA ILE A 26 0.04 -6.28 2.56
C ILE A 26 1.28 -6.60 3.40
N TRP A 27 1.63 -5.63 4.24
CA TRP A 27 2.81 -5.64 5.10
C TRP A 27 2.41 -5.51 6.56
N ARG A 28 3.23 -6.04 7.46
CA ARG A 28 3.15 -5.87 8.91
C ARG A 28 4.27 -4.96 9.38
N VAL A 29 3.97 -4.03 10.28
CA VAL A 29 4.99 -3.21 10.96
C VAL A 29 5.76 -4.10 11.94
N LEU A 30 7.09 -4.16 11.76
CA LEU A 30 8.00 -4.94 12.60
C LEU A 30 8.70 -4.05 13.64
N SER A 31 9.09 -2.85 13.24
CA SER A 31 9.72 -1.88 14.13
C SER A 31 9.50 -0.44 13.66
N ILE A 32 9.60 0.48 14.62
CA ILE A 32 9.66 1.93 14.40
C ILE A 32 10.89 2.42 15.14
N ASP A 33 11.81 3.09 14.45
CA ASP A 33 13.05 3.65 15.02
C ASP A 33 13.85 2.62 15.82
N GLY A 34 14.02 1.41 15.25
CA GLY A 34 14.71 0.30 15.91
C GLY A 34 13.97 -0.35 17.09
N VAL A 35 12.88 0.22 17.58
CA VAL A 35 12.06 -0.37 18.65
C VAL A 35 11.03 -1.33 18.04
N PRO A 36 10.97 -2.59 18.49
CA PRO A 36 9.99 -3.56 18.00
C PRO A 36 8.55 -3.10 18.14
N PHE A 37 7.73 -3.41 17.15
CA PHE A 37 6.29 -3.15 17.12
C PHE A 37 5.53 -4.48 17.22
N ALA A 38 5.18 -4.89 18.44
CA ALA A 38 4.61 -6.22 18.69
C ALA A 38 3.14 -6.35 18.28
N ALA A 39 2.39 -5.25 18.33
CA ALA A 39 0.96 -5.24 18.05
C ALA A 39 0.66 -5.69 16.60
N PRO A 40 -0.45 -6.41 16.38
CA PRO A 40 -0.83 -6.84 15.05
C PRO A 40 -1.20 -5.62 14.19
N THR A 41 -0.65 -5.56 12.98
CA THR A 41 -1.00 -4.52 12.01
C THR A 41 -1.08 -5.07 10.60
N SER A 42 -1.79 -4.35 9.74
CA SER A 42 -1.65 -4.47 8.30
C SER A 42 -1.45 -3.09 7.68
N PHE A 43 -0.64 -3.03 6.64
CA PHE A 43 -0.36 -1.83 5.87
C PHE A 43 -0.27 -2.20 4.39
N GLY A 44 -1.09 -1.57 3.57
CA GLY A 44 -1.06 -1.69 2.12
C GLY A 44 -0.92 -0.31 1.51
N ILE A 45 -0.11 -0.21 0.46
CA ILE A 45 0.12 1.03 -0.28
C ILE A 45 -0.09 0.78 -1.76
N SER A 46 -0.88 1.64 -2.40
CA SER A 46 -1.09 1.67 -3.84
C SER A 46 -0.65 3.04 -4.37
N PRO A 47 0.60 3.17 -4.84
CA PRO A 47 1.09 4.44 -5.37
C PRO A 47 0.38 4.86 -6.66
N SER A 48 -0.14 3.92 -7.46
CA SER A 48 -0.94 4.20 -8.66
C SER A 48 -2.29 4.83 -8.30
N ASP A 49 -2.94 4.29 -7.27
CA ASP A 49 -4.22 4.82 -6.78
C ASP A 49 -4.06 6.06 -5.88
N GLY A 50 -2.82 6.40 -5.50
CA GLY A 50 -2.52 7.53 -4.63
C GLY A 50 -3.01 7.35 -3.19
N VAL A 51 -3.13 6.11 -2.70
CA VAL A 51 -3.65 5.80 -1.37
C VAL A 51 -2.83 4.75 -0.62
N TYR A 52 -2.89 4.81 0.70
CA TYR A 52 -2.49 3.74 1.59
C TYR A 52 -3.59 3.47 2.61
N LEU A 53 -3.63 2.24 3.11
CA LEU A 53 -4.65 1.76 4.04
C LEU A 53 -4.06 0.74 5.00
N GLY A 54 -4.70 0.56 6.14
CA GLY A 54 -4.24 -0.42 7.11
C GLY A 54 -5.14 -0.62 8.31
N GLN A 55 -4.74 -1.60 9.12
CA GLN A 55 -5.26 -1.86 10.46
C GLN A 55 -4.14 -1.58 11.45
N GLY A 56 -4.33 -0.59 12.31
CA GLY A 56 -3.49 -0.37 13.48
C GLY A 56 -3.90 -1.29 14.62
N PRO A 57 -3.22 -1.20 15.77
CA PRO A 57 -3.57 -1.97 16.97
C PRO A 57 -5.02 -1.75 17.43
N CYS A 58 -5.60 -0.56 17.16
CA CYS A 58 -6.91 -0.18 17.64
C CYS A 58 -7.91 0.07 16.49
N ASN A 59 -7.47 0.81 15.48
CA ASN A 59 -8.31 1.45 14.49
C ASN A 59 -7.87 1.11 13.06
N ARG A 60 -8.85 1.11 12.17
CA ARG A 60 -8.57 1.14 10.73
C ARG A 60 -8.14 2.54 10.35
N PHE A 61 -7.16 2.63 9.45
CA PHE A 61 -6.64 3.90 8.97
C PHE A 61 -6.44 3.89 7.46
N GLN A 62 -6.39 5.10 6.90
CA GLN A 62 -6.07 5.35 5.50
C GLN A 62 -5.44 6.73 5.33
N GLY A 63 -4.75 6.94 4.22
CA GLY A 63 -4.25 8.26 3.82
C GLY A 63 -3.88 8.29 2.35
N GLY A 64 -3.45 9.46 1.88
CA GLY A 64 -3.00 9.70 0.52
C GLY A 64 -1.50 9.41 0.35
N VAL A 65 -1.13 9.11 -0.88
CA VAL A 65 0.25 8.89 -1.34
C VAL A 65 0.53 9.86 -2.48
N VAL A 66 1.60 10.63 -2.37
CA VAL A 66 2.13 11.44 -3.47
C VAL A 66 3.51 10.90 -3.80
N THR A 67 3.69 10.38 -5.02
CA THR A 67 4.97 9.86 -5.47
C THR A 67 5.81 10.93 -6.15
N ALA A 68 7.12 10.83 -6.00
CA ALA A 68 8.10 11.51 -6.82
C ALA A 68 9.06 10.45 -7.41
N PRO A 69 10.12 10.81 -8.15
CA PRO A 69 11.10 9.84 -8.59
C PRO A 69 11.57 8.96 -7.42
N PHE A 70 11.44 7.65 -7.59
CA PHE A 70 11.80 6.68 -6.56
C PHE A 70 13.24 6.94 -6.06
N PRO A 71 13.47 6.97 -4.73
CA PRO A 71 12.63 6.45 -3.65
C PRO A 71 11.68 7.47 -2.98
N ALA A 72 11.55 8.69 -3.49
CA ALA A 72 10.79 9.74 -2.82
C ALA A 72 9.27 9.47 -2.86
N VAL A 73 8.61 9.60 -1.71
CA VAL A 73 7.16 9.47 -1.55
C VAL A 73 6.71 10.29 -0.35
N ILE A 74 5.53 10.91 -0.42
CA ILE A 74 4.93 11.63 0.71
C ILE A 74 3.65 10.91 1.09
N LEU A 75 3.51 10.56 2.36
CA LEU A 75 2.26 10.04 2.91
C LEU A 75 1.52 11.18 3.62
N SER A 76 0.23 11.36 3.33
CA SER A 76 -0.58 12.23 4.16
C SER A 76 -0.69 11.66 5.58
N PRO A 77 -0.89 12.48 6.61
CA PRO A 77 -1.24 11.98 7.93
C PRO A 77 -2.43 11.01 7.87
N PRO A 78 -2.41 9.90 8.63
CA PRO A 78 -3.51 8.93 8.60
C PRO A 78 -4.80 9.52 9.14
N VAL A 79 -5.91 9.18 8.50
CA VAL A 79 -7.27 9.35 9.04
C VAL A 79 -7.75 7.98 9.51
N ALA A 80 -8.19 7.90 10.76
CA ALA A 80 -8.56 6.64 11.39
C ALA A 80 -9.97 6.67 12.01
N THR A 81 -10.52 5.48 12.24
CA THR A 81 -11.70 5.32 13.10
C THR A 81 -11.39 5.74 14.54
N ARG A 82 -12.43 5.87 15.38
CA ARG A 82 -12.29 6.31 16.78
C ARG A 82 -12.83 5.26 17.75
N MET A 83 -12.13 4.12 17.83
CA MET A 83 -12.33 3.11 18.86
C MET A 83 -11.44 3.42 20.08
N ALA A 84 -11.94 3.11 21.27
CA ALA A 84 -11.14 3.15 22.49
C ALA A 84 -10.63 1.73 22.80
N CYS A 85 -9.31 1.58 22.92
CA CYS A 85 -8.66 0.34 23.30
C CYS A 85 -7.37 0.64 24.10
N PRO A 86 -6.75 -0.35 24.75
CA PRO A 86 -5.50 -0.16 25.51
C PRO A 86 -4.31 0.30 24.67
N ASP A 87 -4.27 -0.08 23.39
CA ASP A 87 -3.09 0.09 22.50
C ASP A 87 -3.09 1.43 21.71
N LEU A 88 -3.81 2.44 22.21
CA LEU A 88 -3.89 3.76 21.56
C LEU A 88 -2.55 4.49 21.51
N ALA A 89 -1.65 4.25 22.48
CA ALA A 89 -0.34 4.89 22.52
C ALA A 89 0.57 4.36 21.39
N GLU A 90 0.58 3.04 21.20
CA GLU A 90 1.29 2.36 20.11
C GLU A 90 0.72 2.78 18.74
N GLU A 91 -0.60 2.94 18.64
CA GLU A 91 -1.23 3.44 17.42
C GLU A 91 -0.83 4.88 17.09
N ALA A 92 -0.85 5.78 18.09
CA ALA A 92 -0.42 7.16 17.90
C ALA A 92 1.04 7.23 17.41
N ARG A 93 1.92 6.40 17.99
CA ARG A 93 3.32 6.30 17.57
C ARG A 93 3.46 5.87 16.10
N LEU A 94 2.64 4.92 15.65
CA LEU A 94 2.60 4.50 14.24
C LEU A 94 2.15 5.65 13.34
N PHE A 95 1.07 6.34 13.71
CA PHE A 95 0.51 7.41 12.88
C PHE A 95 1.43 8.63 12.78
N ASP A 96 2.09 8.98 13.89
CA ASP A 96 3.09 10.04 13.90
C ASP A 96 4.25 9.71 12.96
N ALA A 97 4.73 8.46 12.98
CA ALA A 97 5.81 8.03 12.10
C ALA A 97 5.38 8.03 10.63
N LEU A 98 4.20 7.49 10.30
CA LEU A 98 3.66 7.47 8.94
C LEU A 98 3.48 8.88 8.37
N GLY A 99 3.00 9.83 9.18
CA GLY A 99 2.79 11.22 8.77
C GLY A 99 4.07 12.01 8.47
N ARG A 100 5.26 11.43 8.71
CA ARG A 100 6.57 12.04 8.41
C ARG A 100 7.37 11.30 7.33
N VAL A 101 6.78 10.29 6.70
CA VAL A 101 7.46 9.48 5.67
C VAL A 101 7.73 10.32 4.43
N GLU A 102 8.97 10.26 3.95
CA GLU A 102 9.42 10.95 2.75
C GLU A 102 10.13 10.05 1.73
N ARG A 103 10.51 8.84 2.14
CA ARG A 103 11.17 7.85 1.28
C ARG A 103 10.62 6.46 1.53
N MET A 104 10.55 5.67 0.47
CA MET A 104 10.14 4.26 0.52
C MET A 104 11.17 3.41 -0.22
N GLY A 105 11.65 2.38 0.45
CA GLY A 105 12.42 1.28 -0.12
C GLY A 105 11.60 0.00 -0.05
N VAL A 106 11.57 -0.77 -1.13
CA VAL A 106 10.87 -2.06 -1.17
C VAL A 106 11.83 -3.12 -1.71
N SER A 107 11.82 -4.28 -1.07
CA SER A 107 12.57 -5.46 -1.44
C SER A 107 11.63 -6.68 -1.50
N ILE A 108 12.20 -7.88 -1.69
CA ILE A 108 11.41 -9.10 -1.74
C ILE A 108 10.75 -9.40 -0.39
N ASP A 109 11.41 -9.16 0.73
CA ASP A 109 10.91 -9.60 2.05
C ASP A 109 10.50 -8.45 2.97
N ALA A 110 10.95 -7.23 2.64
CA ALA A 110 10.77 -6.07 3.50
C ALA A 110 10.49 -4.79 2.72
N MET A 111 9.70 -3.92 3.34
CA MET A 111 9.52 -2.51 3.00
C MET A 111 10.10 -1.66 4.13
N ILE A 112 10.81 -0.60 3.77
CA ILE A 112 11.34 0.40 4.71
C ILE A 112 10.76 1.75 4.31
N LEU A 113 10.07 2.40 5.25
CA LEU A 113 9.66 3.78 5.11
C LEU A 113 10.59 4.64 5.97
N SER A 114 11.12 5.71 5.40
CA SER A 114 12.07 6.59 6.09
C SER A 114 11.59 8.03 6.06
N THR A 115 11.84 8.73 7.17
CA THR A 115 11.66 10.18 7.30
C THR A 115 12.96 10.92 6.91
N LEU A 116 12.95 12.25 6.94
CA LEU A 116 14.18 13.06 6.83
C LEU A 116 15.04 13.05 8.10
N ASP A 117 14.41 12.91 9.27
CA ASP A 117 15.11 12.91 10.56
C ASP A 117 15.84 11.59 10.85
N GLY A 118 15.72 10.60 9.97
CA GLY A 118 16.38 9.30 10.08
C GLY A 118 15.54 8.20 10.72
N THR A 119 14.32 8.51 11.16
CA THR A 119 13.36 7.51 11.64
C THR A 119 13.04 6.52 10.52
N GLU A 120 13.10 5.22 10.84
CA GLU A 120 12.71 4.14 9.93
C GLU A 120 11.53 3.35 10.49
N ILE A 121 10.59 3.01 9.61
CA ILE A 121 9.51 2.05 9.85
C ILE A 121 9.86 0.82 9.01
N VAL A 122 10.15 -0.30 9.66
CA VAL A 122 10.46 -1.56 8.98
C VAL A 122 9.20 -2.39 8.92
N LEU A 123 8.82 -2.82 7.72
CA LEU A 123 7.67 -3.67 7.49
C LEU A 123 8.08 -4.98 6.81
N GLY A 124 7.47 -6.09 7.23
CA GLY A 124 7.66 -7.41 6.64
C GLY A 124 6.39 -7.91 5.95
N ARG A 125 6.55 -8.75 4.93
CA ARG A 125 5.43 -9.37 4.22
C ARG A 125 4.61 -10.29 5.15
N ILE A 126 3.29 -10.34 4.96
CA ILE A 126 2.36 -11.25 5.68
C ILE A 126 2.01 -12.44 4.79
#